data_AF-A0A7X6PV75-F1
#
_entry.id   AF-A0A7X6PV75-F1
#
_cell.length_a   1.000
_cell.length_b   1.000
_cell.length_c   1.000
_cell.angle_alpha   90.00
_cell.angle_beta   90.00
_cell.angle_gamma   90.00
#
_symmetry.space_group_name_H-M   'P 1'
#
loop_
_entity.id
_entity.type
_entity.pdbx_description
1 polymer ?
#
loop_
_entity_poly.entity_id
_entity_poly.type
_entity_poly.pdbx_seq_one_letter_code
_entity_poly.pdbx_strand_id
1 'polypeptide(L)'
;EDKPGHLFSEESEITLKTGSIPFVSRGGLKLEEAINHFNVDVKGLVMLDAGASTGGFTDCLLQHGAKRVIAVDVGYGQMHWRLRNDPRVTVIEKTNVRYITPSTIQEQPDAAVIDVSFISLKLVIPPVAALLPEKTFIIARI
;
A
#
# COMPACT_ATOMS: atom_id res chain seq x y z
N GLU A 1 -6.51 -29.53 -0.73
CA GLU A 1 -6.65 -30.01 -2.12
C GLU A 1 -6.65 -28.80 -3.03
N ASP A 2 -5.83 -28.82 -4.08
CA ASP A 2 -5.43 -27.62 -4.85
C ASP A 2 -6.03 -27.58 -6.27
N LYS A 3 -6.94 -28.50 -6.60
CA LYS A 3 -7.60 -28.57 -7.92
C LYS A 3 -9.00 -27.94 -7.88
N PRO A 4 -9.22 -26.79 -8.52
CA PRO A 4 -10.50 -26.07 -8.48
C PRO A 4 -11.65 -26.80 -9.19
N GLY A 5 -11.35 -27.78 -10.05
CA GLY A 5 -12.35 -28.61 -10.74
C GLY A 5 -12.55 -29.99 -10.11
N HIS A 6 -11.99 -30.25 -8.93
CA HIS A 6 -12.19 -31.52 -8.24
C HIS A 6 -13.65 -31.63 -7.79
N LEU A 7 -14.29 -32.75 -8.12
CA LEU A 7 -15.63 -33.04 -7.63
C LEU A 7 -15.55 -33.48 -6.18
N PHE A 8 -16.39 -32.88 -5.34
CA PHE A 8 -16.54 -33.25 -3.94
C PHE A 8 -17.90 -33.90 -3.74
N SER A 9 -18.03 -34.75 -2.71
CA SER A 9 -19.35 -35.23 -2.29
C SER A 9 -20.24 -34.04 -1.95
N GLU A 10 -21.54 -34.13 -2.24
CA GLU A 10 -22.53 -33.13 -1.81
C GLU A 10 -22.57 -32.97 -0.27
N GLU A 11 -22.08 -33.98 0.46
CA GLU A 11 -21.99 -34.01 1.92
C GLU A 11 -20.67 -33.43 2.46
N SER A 12 -19.79 -32.92 1.59
CA SER A 12 -18.49 -32.42 2.02
C SER A 12 -18.64 -31.16 2.88
N GLU A 13 -18.01 -31.14 4.05
CA GLU A 13 -17.94 -29.93 4.87
C GLU A 13 -17.02 -28.89 4.21
N ILE A 14 -17.62 -27.79 3.76
CA ILE A 14 -16.89 -26.64 3.22
C ILE A 14 -16.67 -25.65 4.36
N THR A 15 -15.41 -25.51 4.76
CA THR A 15 -15.00 -24.47 5.72
C THR A 15 -14.21 -23.39 5.00
N LEU A 16 -14.55 -22.12 5.22
CA LEU A 16 -13.67 -21.03 4.85
C LEU A 16 -12.41 -21.12 5.71
N LYS A 17 -11.25 -21.17 5.05
CA LYS A 17 -9.96 -21.09 5.75
C LYS A 17 -9.83 -19.69 6.34
N THR A 18 -10.21 -19.53 7.59
CA THR A 18 -10.16 -18.27 8.33
C THR A 18 -8.75 -18.03 8.84
N GLY A 19 -7.95 -17.31 8.06
CA GLY A 19 -6.82 -16.56 8.59
C GLY A 19 -7.26 -15.11 8.74
N SER A 20 -7.27 -14.56 9.96
CA SER A 20 -7.47 -13.13 10.14
C SER A 20 -6.31 -12.40 9.47
N ILE A 21 -6.56 -11.76 8.34
CA ILE A 21 -5.58 -10.85 7.74
C ILE A 21 -5.59 -9.60 8.62
N PRO A 22 -4.46 -9.19 9.22
CA PRO A 22 -4.43 -8.06 10.16
C PRO A 22 -4.65 -6.70 9.47
N PHE A 23 -4.62 -6.69 8.13
CA PHE A 23 -4.78 -5.50 7.30
C PHE A 23 -6.10 -5.55 6.49
N VAL A 24 -6.57 -4.39 6.05
CA VAL A 24 -7.77 -4.27 5.18
C VAL A 24 -7.69 -5.06 3.86
N SER A 25 -6.48 -5.45 3.43
CA SER A 25 -6.29 -6.35 2.30
C SER A 25 -5.03 -7.20 2.44
N ARG A 26 -4.96 -8.30 1.67
CA ARG A 26 -3.77 -9.17 1.59
C ARG A 26 -2.51 -8.43 1.11
N GLY A 27 -2.66 -7.24 0.51
CA GLY A 27 -1.53 -6.39 0.14
C GLY A 27 -0.65 -6.09 1.34
N GLY A 28 -1.23 -5.80 2.51
CA GLY A 28 -0.46 -5.43 3.70
C GLY A 28 0.56 -6.48 4.15
N LEU A 29 0.26 -7.78 3.96
CA LEU A 29 1.19 -8.88 4.29
C LEU A 29 2.50 -8.79 3.48
N LYS A 30 2.44 -8.30 2.24
CA LYS A 30 3.62 -8.16 1.38
C LYS A 30 4.53 -7.05 1.90
N LEU A 31 3.95 -5.93 2.32
CA LEU A 31 4.72 -4.83 2.86
C LEU A 31 5.28 -5.18 4.24
N GLU A 32 4.51 -5.89 5.07
CA GLU A 32 4.98 -6.42 6.34
C GLU A 32 6.21 -7.32 6.17
N GLU A 33 6.18 -8.24 5.21
CA GLU A 33 7.33 -9.07 4.87
C GLU A 33 8.53 -8.23 4.42
N ALA A 34 8.32 -7.21 3.57
CA ALA A 34 9.38 -6.32 3.12
C ALA A 34 9.99 -5.49 4.26
N ILE A 35 9.16 -4.93 5.16
CA ILE A 35 9.60 -4.18 6.33
C ILE A 35 10.49 -5.06 7.22
N ASN A 36 10.05 -6.28 7.50
CA ASN A 36 10.80 -7.24 8.32
C ASN A 36 12.10 -7.68 7.64
N HIS A 37 12.05 -7.97 6.33
CA HIS A 37 13.21 -8.44 5.57
C HIS A 37 14.30 -7.37 5.44
N PHE A 38 13.92 -6.14 5.10
CA PHE A 38 14.87 -5.03 4.94
C PHE A 38 15.19 -4.32 6.25
N ASN A 39 14.51 -4.69 7.35
CA ASN A 39 14.67 -4.10 8.68
C ASN A 39 14.59 -2.56 8.65
N VAL A 40 13.56 -2.04 7.97
CA VAL A 40 13.30 -0.59 7.90
C VAL A 40 12.35 -0.16 9.01
N ASP A 41 12.62 0.99 9.62
CA ASP A 41 11.73 1.60 10.60
C ASP A 41 10.88 2.68 9.93
N VAL A 42 9.56 2.51 9.95
CA VAL A 42 8.59 3.48 9.44
C VAL A 42 7.97 4.33 10.55
N LYS A 43 8.32 4.05 11.82
CA LYS A 43 7.72 4.69 12.97
C LYS A 43 8.01 6.18 12.99
N GLY A 44 6.96 6.98 13.15
CA GLY A 44 7.06 8.44 13.19
C GLY A 44 7.27 9.10 11.83
N LEU A 45 7.40 8.34 10.74
CA LEU A 45 7.61 8.87 9.40
C LEU A 45 6.30 9.26 8.70
N VAL A 46 6.38 10.26 7.83
CA VAL A 46 5.40 10.56 6.79
C VAL A 46 5.70 9.68 5.58
N MET A 47 4.78 8.80 5.22
CA MET A 47 4.97 7.82 4.15
C MET A 47 4.12 8.17 2.92
N LEU A 48 4.68 8.01 1.73
CA LEU A 48 3.92 8.01 0.47
C LEU A 48 3.56 6.58 0.07
N ASP A 49 2.28 6.29 -0.12
CA ASP A 49 1.78 5.02 -0.65
C ASP A 49 1.30 5.22 -2.10
N ALA A 50 2.12 4.82 -3.07
CA ALA A 50 1.86 4.95 -4.49
C ALA A 50 1.18 3.69 -5.05
N GLY A 51 -0.10 3.81 -5.40
CA GLY A 51 -0.95 2.67 -5.76
C GLY A 51 -1.71 2.10 -4.56
N ALA A 52 -2.21 2.97 -3.68
CA ALA A 52 -2.78 2.57 -2.40
C ALA A 52 -3.99 1.62 -2.50
N SER A 53 -4.74 1.65 -3.61
CA SER A 53 -5.90 0.81 -3.88
C SER A 53 -6.90 0.80 -2.71
N THR A 54 -7.16 -0.38 -2.14
CA THR A 54 -8.03 -0.57 -0.96
C THR A 54 -7.39 -0.12 0.36
N GLY A 55 -6.08 0.13 0.38
CA GLY A 55 -5.32 0.63 1.52
C GLY A 55 -4.52 -0.42 2.29
N GLY A 56 -4.19 -1.57 1.69
CA GLY A 56 -3.46 -2.64 2.37
C GLY A 56 -2.08 -2.22 2.88
N PHE A 57 -1.31 -1.50 2.05
CA PHE A 57 -0.01 -0.96 2.41
C PHE A 57 -0.15 0.19 3.41
N THR A 58 -1.06 1.13 3.14
CA THR A 58 -1.44 2.20 4.08
C THR A 58 -1.73 1.68 5.49
N ASP A 59 -2.57 0.63 5.64
CA ASP A 59 -2.88 0.04 6.94
C ASP A 59 -1.65 -0.57 7.61
N CYS A 60 -0.83 -1.29 6.84
CA CYS A 60 0.44 -1.85 7.34
C CYS A 60 1.36 -0.77 7.89
N LEU A 61 1.55 0.33 7.16
CA LEU A 61 2.37 1.48 7.60
C LEU A 61 1.84 2.10 8.89
N LEU A 62 0.53 2.32 8.99
CA LEU A 62 -0.09 2.90 10.20
C LEU A 62 0.06 1.97 11.41
N GLN A 63 -0.07 0.65 11.22
CA GLN A 63 0.10 -0.34 12.28
C GLN A 63 1.57 -0.44 12.75
N HIS A 64 2.53 -0.21 11.84
CA HIS A 64 3.95 -0.10 12.17
C HIS A 64 4.34 1.29 12.72
N GLY A 65 3.37 2.18 12.94
CA GLY A 65 3.57 3.44 13.64
C GLY A 65 3.96 4.61 12.76
N ALA A 66 3.74 4.55 11.45
CA ALA A 66 3.86 5.72 10.58
C ALA A 66 3.02 6.87 11.16
N LYS A 67 3.60 8.07 11.17
CA LYS A 67 2.95 9.29 11.66
C LYS A 67 1.81 9.69 10.75
N ARG A 68 2.04 9.60 9.43
CA ARG A 68 1.07 9.97 8.39
C ARG A 68 1.31 9.15 7.13
N VAL A 69 0.26 8.89 6.36
CA VAL A 69 0.34 8.23 5.06
C VAL A 69 -0.39 9.08 4.01
N ILE A 70 0.31 9.43 2.95
CA ILE A 70 -0.23 10.08 1.76
C ILE A 70 -0.51 8.97 0.75
N ALA A 71 -1.78 8.59 0.62
CA ALA A 71 -2.23 7.48 -0.20
C ALA A 71 -2.69 7.96 -1.57
N VAL A 72 -1.93 7.64 -2.61
CA VAL A 72 -2.16 8.09 -3.99
C VAL A 72 -2.66 6.91 -4.83
N ASP A 73 -3.76 7.10 -5.54
CA ASP A 73 -4.26 6.11 -6.48
C ASP A 73 -4.94 6.75 -7.71
N VAL A 74 -4.91 6.03 -8.83
CA VAL A 74 -5.62 6.40 -10.06
C VAL A 74 -7.11 6.12 -9.97
N GLY A 75 -7.51 5.17 -9.12
CA GLY A 75 -8.87 4.79 -8.82
C GLY A 75 -9.62 5.84 -8.02
N TYR A 76 -10.90 5.57 -7.80
CA TYR A 76 -11.81 6.42 -7.03
C TYR A 76 -12.73 5.55 -6.17
N GLY A 77 -12.92 5.94 -4.91
CA GLY A 77 -13.78 5.24 -3.96
C GLY A 77 -13.24 3.89 -3.48
N GLN A 78 -11.96 3.60 -3.67
CA GLN A 78 -11.39 2.27 -3.38
C GLN A 78 -10.90 2.13 -1.94
N MET A 79 -10.36 3.20 -1.36
CA MET A 79 -9.81 3.20 0.00
C MET A 79 -10.86 2.75 1.02
N HIS A 80 -10.51 1.78 1.86
CA HIS A 80 -11.38 1.26 2.90
C HIS A 80 -11.88 2.37 3.85
N TRP A 81 -13.17 2.35 4.21
CA TRP A 81 -13.83 3.40 4.99
C TRP A 81 -13.06 3.81 6.26
N ARG A 82 -12.57 2.83 7.03
CA ARG A 82 -11.78 3.09 8.25
C ARG A 82 -10.52 3.92 7.97
N LEU A 83 -9.79 3.63 6.90
CA LEU A 83 -8.55 4.32 6.55
C LEU A 83 -8.85 5.70 5.96
N ARG A 84 -9.91 5.82 5.15
CA ARG A 84 -10.34 7.11 4.59
C ARG A 84 -10.67 8.14 5.68
N ASN A 85 -11.16 7.68 6.83
CA ASN A 85 -11.51 8.54 7.97
C ASN A 85 -10.42 8.60 9.05
N ASP A 86 -9.27 7.93 8.87
CA ASP A 86 -8.17 8.05 9.81
C ASP A 86 -7.47 9.41 9.59
N PRO A 87 -7.31 10.24 10.64
CA PRO A 87 -6.70 11.58 10.50
C PRO A 87 -5.24 11.54 10.07
N ARG A 88 -4.59 10.37 10.15
CA ARG A 88 -3.22 10.14 9.68
C ARG A 88 -3.17 9.78 8.21
N VAL A 89 -4.30 9.69 7.50
CA VAL A 89 -4.33 9.33 6.07
C VAL A 89 -4.81 10.52 5.24
N THR A 90 -4.01 10.89 4.23
CA THR A 90 -4.43 11.83 3.18
C THR A 90 -4.67 11.04 1.92
N VAL A 91 -5.93 10.99 1.45
CA VAL A 91 -6.32 10.24 0.25
C VAL A 91 -6.31 11.16 -0.97
N ILE A 92 -5.50 10.80 -1.97
CA ILE A 92 -5.38 11.51 -3.25
C ILE A 92 -5.78 10.54 -4.37
N GLU A 93 -7.04 10.63 -4.79
CA GLU A 93 -7.63 9.77 -5.82
C GLU A 93 -7.55 10.41 -7.21
N LYS A 94 -7.87 9.61 -8.24
CA LYS A 94 -7.86 10.04 -9.65
C LYS A 94 -6.52 10.67 -10.08
N THR A 95 -5.42 10.24 -9.44
CA THR A 95 -4.11 10.85 -9.62
C THR A 95 -3.10 9.79 -10.05
N ASN A 96 -2.49 10.01 -11.21
CA ASN A 96 -1.43 9.15 -11.69
C ASN A 96 -0.10 9.58 -11.08
N VAL A 97 0.52 8.70 -10.30
CA VAL A 97 1.80 8.95 -9.62
C VAL A 97 2.93 9.35 -10.59
N ARG A 98 2.83 9.00 -11.88
CA ARG A 98 3.79 9.43 -12.91
C ARG A 98 3.87 10.96 -13.05
N TYR A 99 2.77 11.65 -12.76
CA TYR A 99 2.64 13.10 -12.92
C TYR A 99 2.50 13.82 -11.58
N ILE A 100 2.85 13.14 -10.48
CA ILE A 100 2.76 13.73 -9.15
C ILE A 100 3.79 14.84 -8.99
N THR A 101 3.39 15.90 -8.30
CA THR A 101 4.25 17.06 -8.00
C THR A 101 4.23 17.36 -6.51
N PRO A 102 5.21 18.13 -5.99
CA PRO A 102 5.19 18.59 -4.61
C PRO A 102 3.89 19.34 -4.25
N SER A 103 3.33 20.08 -5.20
CA SER A 103 2.04 20.77 -5.02
C SER A 103 0.84 19.83 -4.87
N THR A 104 0.94 18.58 -5.35
CA THR A 104 -0.14 17.58 -5.22
C THR A 104 -0.23 17.05 -3.78
N ILE A 105 0.91 16.78 -3.15
CA ILE A 105 0.98 16.09 -1.85
C ILE A 105 0.98 17.03 -0.63
N GLN A 106 1.26 18.33 -0.85
CA GLN A 106 1.18 19.41 0.16
C GLN A 106 2.08 19.28 1.40
N GLU A 107 2.70 18.11 1.61
CA GLU A 107 3.74 17.83 2.60
C GLU A 107 4.78 16.91 1.94
N GLN A 108 6.04 17.09 2.31
CA GLN A 108 7.12 16.22 1.85
C GLN A 108 7.09 14.89 2.63
N PRO A 109 7.01 13.72 1.95
CA PRO A 109 7.13 12.43 2.59
C PRO A 109 8.59 12.11 2.92
N ASP A 110 8.82 11.40 4.01
CA ASP A 110 10.14 10.94 4.44
C ASP A 110 10.62 9.73 3.63
N ALA A 111 9.70 8.86 3.23
CA ALA A 111 9.94 7.65 2.43
C ALA A 111 8.69 7.22 1.64
N ALA A 112 8.84 6.25 0.74
CA ALA A 112 7.75 5.78 -0.10
C ALA A 112 7.65 4.25 -0.23
N VAL A 113 6.43 3.79 -0.48
CA VAL A 113 6.12 2.44 -0.92
C VAL A 113 5.40 2.50 -2.27
N ILE A 114 5.66 1.54 -3.16
CA ILE A 114 5.10 1.52 -4.52
C ILE A 114 4.56 0.11 -4.82
N ASP A 115 3.24 -0.02 -4.98
CA ASP A 115 2.55 -1.23 -5.48
C ASP A 115 1.62 -0.84 -6.63
N VAL A 116 2.18 -0.69 -7.83
CA VAL A 116 1.45 -0.29 -9.04
C VAL A 116 1.35 -1.44 -10.02
N SER A 117 0.22 -1.54 -10.72
CA SER A 117 0.00 -2.52 -11.79
C SER A 117 -0.03 -1.86 -13.16
N PHE A 118 0.32 -2.60 -14.20
CA PHE A 118 0.25 -2.17 -15.61
C PHE A 118 1.14 -0.97 -15.99
N ILE A 119 2.12 -0.62 -15.17
CA ILE A 119 3.11 0.42 -15.44
C ILE A 119 4.50 -0.02 -14.95
N SER A 120 5.55 0.36 -15.68
CA SER A 120 6.92 0.06 -15.28
C SER A 120 7.40 0.96 -14.14
N LEU A 121 8.07 0.38 -13.15
CA LEU A 121 8.77 1.13 -12.09
C LEU A 121 9.78 2.15 -12.65
N LYS A 122 10.34 1.93 -13.85
CA LYS A 122 11.23 2.89 -14.51
C LYS A 122 10.56 4.25 -14.76
N LEU A 123 9.23 4.27 -14.88
CA LEU A 123 8.44 5.48 -15.09
C LEU A 123 7.91 6.08 -13.78
N VAL A 124 7.86 5.30 -12.71
CA VAL A 124 7.22 5.68 -11.44
C VAL A 124 8.25 6.09 -10.38
N ILE A 125 9.40 5.41 -10.30
CA ILE A 125 10.43 5.72 -9.32
C ILE A 125 10.96 7.16 -9.48
N PRO A 126 11.29 7.67 -10.68
CA PRO A 126 11.83 9.03 -10.80
C PRO A 126 10.92 10.14 -10.25
N PRO A 127 9.61 10.23 -10.60
CA PRO A 127 8.74 11.25 -10.03
C PRO A 127 8.50 11.04 -8.53
N VAL A 128 8.43 9.80 -8.04
CA VAL A 128 8.32 9.53 -6.60
C VAL A 128 9.57 9.98 -5.85
N ALA A 129 10.76 9.61 -6.32
CA ALA A 129 12.03 9.97 -5.71
C ALA A 129 12.25 11.50 -5.69
N ALA A 130 11.76 12.22 -6.70
CA ALA A 130 11.81 13.69 -6.73
C ALA A 130 10.99 14.37 -5.62
N LEU A 131 10.08 13.65 -4.96
CA LEU A 131 9.32 14.15 -3.80
C LEU A 131 10.03 13.89 -2.48
N LEU A 132 11.04 13.02 -2.44
CA LEU A 132 11.65 12.54 -1.20
C LEU A 132 12.98 13.28 -0.90
N PRO A 133 13.42 13.28 0.36
CA PRO A 133 14.76 13.73 0.73
C PRO A 133 15.86 12.88 0.07
N GLU A 134 17.08 13.41 -0.04
CA GLU A 134 18.23 12.68 -0.62
C GLU A 134 18.56 11.38 0.12
N LYS A 135 18.40 11.37 1.46
CA LYS A 135 18.62 10.20 2.31
C LYS A 135 17.27 9.64 2.73
N THR A 136 16.79 8.69 1.95
CA THR A 136 15.48 8.06 2.09
C THR A 136 15.54 6.60 1.64
N PHE A 137 14.41 5.90 1.71
CA PHE A 137 14.23 4.59 1.10
C PHE A 137 12.92 4.53 0.31
N ILE A 138 12.90 3.63 -0.67
CA ILE A 138 11.70 3.26 -1.41
C ILE A 138 11.58 1.74 -1.38
N ILE A 139 10.44 1.22 -0.93
CA ILE A 139 10.08 -0.19 -1.14
C ILE A 139 9.18 -0.26 -2.35
N ALA A 140 9.65 -0.89 -3.42
CA ALA A 140 8.89 -1.01 -4.66
C ALA A 140 8.68 -2.47 -5.03
N ARG A 141 7.46 -2.79 -5.46
CA ARG A 141 7.12 -4.11 -5.99
C ARG A 141 7.24 -4.12 -7.52
N ILE A 142 7.94 -5.13 -8.03
CA ILE A 142 8.08 -5.43 -9.46
C ILE A 142 6.90 -6.29 -9.93
#